data_AF-A0A813SYY6-F1
#
_entry.id   AF-A0A813SYY6-F1
#
_cell.length_a   1.000
_cell.length_b   1.000
_cell.length_c   1.000
_cell.angle_alpha   90.00
_cell.angle_beta   90.00
_cell.angle_gamma   90.00
#
_symmetry.space_group_name_H-M   'P 1'
#
loop_
_entity.id
_entity.type
_entity.pdbx_description
1 polymer ?
#
loop_
_entity_poly.entity_id
_entity_poly.type
_entity_poly.pdbx_seq_one_letter_code
_entity_poly.pdbx_strand_id
1 'polypeptide(L)'
;MLINSIKRFVVQPPSIWTVFQINKQNSLITSSSTKLTSSYYHHVSSLPFIYKTLGENFDETANKHPNDECYVFKNEVDSLAASLLELGFEKND
;
A
#
# COMPACT_ATOMS: atom_id res chain seq x y z
N MET A 1 35.09 -7.86 -22.56
CA MET A 1 33.67 -8.22 -22.70
C MET A 1 33.06 -8.33 -21.31
N LEU A 2 32.19 -7.38 -20.93
CA LEU A 2 31.42 -7.38 -19.69
C LEU A 2 30.17 -8.25 -19.87
N ILE A 3 29.86 -9.11 -18.89
CA ILE A 3 28.49 -9.53 -18.60
C ILE A 3 28.28 -9.35 -17.09
N ASN A 4 27.46 -8.36 -16.75
CA ASN A 4 27.06 -8.04 -15.37
C ASN A 4 26.00 -9.05 -14.89
N SER A 5 26.29 -9.75 -13.78
CA SER A 5 25.30 -10.53 -13.04
C SER A 5 24.71 -9.66 -11.94
N ILE A 6 23.45 -9.27 -12.10
CA ILE A 6 22.70 -8.43 -11.17
C ILE A 6 22.24 -9.29 -9.99
N LYS A 7 22.86 -9.09 -8.82
CA LYS A 7 22.32 -9.58 -7.55
C LYS A 7 21.07 -8.77 -7.20
N ARG A 8 19.93 -9.45 -7.06
CA ARG A 8 18.68 -8.86 -6.53
C ARG A 8 18.93 -8.43 -5.08
N PHE A 9 18.97 -7.12 -4.84
CA PHE A 9 18.87 -6.56 -3.49
C PHE A 9 17.40 -6.58 -3.08
N VAL A 10 17.05 -7.43 -2.12
CA VAL A 10 15.79 -7.34 -1.40
C VAL A 10 15.92 -6.16 -0.44
N VAL A 11 15.39 -5.00 -0.82
CA VAL A 11 15.29 -3.85 0.07
C VAL A 11 14.08 -4.08 0.96
N GLN A 12 14.31 -4.53 2.20
CA GLN A 12 13.28 -4.48 3.23
C GLN A 12 12.96 -3.00 3.50
N PRO A 13 11.67 -2.62 3.62
CA PRO A 13 11.33 -1.27 4.06
C PRO A 13 11.82 -1.07 5.50
N PRO A 14 12.52 0.03 5.81
CA PRO A 14 12.91 0.31 7.19
C PRO A 14 11.65 0.46 8.03
N SER A 15 11.62 -0.21 9.18
CA SER A 15 10.54 -0.07 10.15
C SER A 15 10.44 1.39 10.61
N ILE A 16 9.23 1.83 10.95
CA ILE A 16 8.88 3.22 11.32
C ILE A 16 9.80 3.81 12.41
N TRP A 17 10.46 2.97 13.19
CA TRP A 17 11.43 3.36 14.21
C TRP A 17 12.80 3.80 13.67
N THR A 18 13.18 3.43 12.45
CA THR A 18 14.51 3.75 11.89
C THR A 18 14.64 5.20 11.44
N VAL A 19 13.53 5.90 11.17
CA VAL A 19 13.57 7.29 10.66
C VAL A 19 13.84 8.32 11.77
N PHE A 20 13.74 7.94 13.05
CA PHE A 20 13.86 8.88 14.17
C PHE A 20 15.29 9.14 14.69
N GLN A 21 16.34 8.62 14.06
CA GLN A 21 17.72 8.75 14.58
C GLN A 21 18.65 9.68 13.80
N ILE A 22 18.17 10.44 12.81
CA ILE A 22 19.00 11.43 12.12
C ILE A 22 18.61 12.84 12.56
N ASN A 23 19.07 13.23 13.76
CA ASN A 23 19.61 14.57 14.04
C ASN A 23 19.97 14.70 15.53
N LYS A 24 21.01 14.00 15.96
CA LYS A 24 21.81 14.47 17.09
C LYS A 24 22.94 15.35 16.56
N GLN A 25 22.58 16.53 16.06
CA GLN A 25 23.57 17.59 15.86
C GLN A 25 23.85 18.19 17.23
N ASN A 26 25.03 17.87 17.78
CA ASN A 26 25.60 18.59 18.91
C ASN A 26 25.84 20.04 18.46
N SER A 27 24.89 20.92 18.71
CA SER A 27 25.12 22.35 18.72
C SER A 27 24.53 22.90 20.01
N LEU A 28 25.42 23.53 20.76
CA LEU A 28 25.12 24.30 21.95
C LEU A 28 24.21 25.47 21.54
N ILE A 29 22.89 25.30 21.62
CA ILE A 29 21.91 26.33 21.27
C ILE A 29 21.11 26.69 22.52
N THR A 30 21.35 27.92 22.98
CA THR A 30 20.56 28.65 23.96
C THR A 30 19.06 28.52 23.64
N SER A 31 18.29 28.14 24.64
CA SER A 31 16.85 27.87 24.58
C SER A 31 16.06 29.11 24.12
N SER A 32 15.83 29.23 22.82
CA SER A 32 14.64 29.91 22.31
C SER A 32 13.75 28.82 21.71
N SER A 33 12.71 28.46 22.47
CA SER A 33 11.66 27.54 22.02
C SER A 33 10.98 28.16 20.80
N THR A 34 11.38 27.74 19.60
CA THR A 34 10.67 28.07 18.37
C THR A 34 9.33 27.34 18.41
N LYS A 35 8.27 28.08 18.72
CA LYS A 35 6.89 27.58 18.76
C LYS A 35 6.55 26.97 17.39
N LEU A 36 6.36 25.66 17.33
CA LEU A 36 5.87 24.95 16.15
C LEU A 36 4.54 25.58 15.72
N THR A 37 4.53 26.26 14.57
CA THR A 37 3.37 26.98 14.03
C THR A 37 2.38 26.08 13.28
N SER A 38 2.79 24.86 12.95
CA SER A 38 1.94 23.85 12.34
C SER A 38 2.25 22.47 12.92
N SER A 39 1.20 21.76 13.30
CA SER A 39 1.23 20.35 13.72
C SER A 39 0.70 19.40 12.63
N TYR A 40 0.25 19.93 11.48
CA TYR A 40 -0.41 19.15 10.44
C TYR A 40 0.29 19.33 9.08
N TYR A 41 0.72 18.23 8.50
CA TYR A 41 1.28 18.15 7.16
C TYR A 41 0.46 17.13 6.36
N HIS A 42 -0.07 17.55 5.21
CA HIS A 42 -0.65 16.65 4.22
C HIS A 42 0.04 16.87 2.89
N HIS A 43 0.41 15.78 2.24
CA HIS A 43 1.00 15.82 0.92
C HIS A 43 -0.12 15.77 -0.13
N VAL A 44 -0.08 16.68 -1.09
CA VAL A 44 -0.99 16.63 -2.24
C VAL A 44 -0.30 15.78 -3.31
N SER A 45 -0.87 14.60 -3.57
CA SER A 45 -0.40 13.72 -4.64
C SER A 45 -0.91 14.22 -5.99
N SER A 46 -0.07 14.15 -7.02
CA SER A 46 -0.47 14.35 -8.43
C SER A 46 -1.02 13.09 -9.08
N LEU A 47 -0.94 11.94 -8.40
CA LEU A 47 -1.49 10.69 -8.91
C LEU A 47 -3.02 10.75 -8.87
N PRO A 48 -3.70 10.34 -9.95
CA PRO A 48 -5.15 10.28 -9.96
C PRO A 48 -5.64 9.27 -8.93
N PHE A 49 -6.75 9.58 -8.26
CA PHE A 49 -7.44 8.62 -7.43
C PHE A 49 -7.91 7.46 -8.30
N ILE A 50 -7.50 6.24 -7.94
CA ILE A 50 -7.98 5.02 -8.59
C ILE A 50 -9.35 4.72 -7.98
N TYR A 51 -10.42 4.91 -8.75
CA TYR A 51 -11.80 4.69 -8.32
C TYR A 51 -12.24 3.22 -8.38
N LYS A 52 -11.30 2.29 -8.59
CA LYS A 52 -11.61 0.87 -8.70
C LYS A 52 -11.82 0.27 -7.32
N THR A 53 -12.88 -0.50 -7.21
CA THR A 53 -13.13 -1.36 -6.06
C THR A 53 -12.10 -2.49 -5.98
N LEU A 54 -12.00 -3.10 -4.81
CA LEU A 54 -11.12 -4.25 -4.62
C LEU A 54 -11.54 -5.43 -5.53
N GLY A 55 -12.84 -5.64 -5.73
CA GLY A 55 -13.38 -6.63 -6.64
C GLY A 55 -12.95 -6.40 -8.09
N GLU A 56 -13.08 -5.17 -8.60
CA GLU A 56 -12.66 -4.83 -9.97
C GLU A 56 -11.14 -5.02 -10.17
N ASN A 57 -10.31 -4.63 -9.20
CA ASN A 57 -8.88 -4.88 -9.28
C ASN A 57 -8.55 -6.38 -9.24
N PHE A 58 -9.28 -7.16 -8.44
CA PHE A 58 -9.14 -8.60 -8.36
C PHE A 58 -9.53 -9.25 -9.69
N ASP A 59 -10.66 -8.86 -10.28
CA ASP A 59 -11.13 -9.31 -11.59
C ASP A 59 -10.11 -9.05 -12.69
N GLU A 60 -9.59 -7.83 -12.78
CA GLU A 60 -8.58 -7.45 -13.77
C GLU A 60 -7.31 -8.29 -13.62
N THR A 61 -6.87 -8.51 -12.38
CA THR A 61 -5.64 -9.26 -12.12
C THR A 61 -5.82 -10.75 -12.39
N ALA A 62 -6.96 -11.33 -12.00
CA ALA A 62 -7.34 -12.71 -12.27
C ALA A 62 -7.43 -12.99 -13.78
N ASN A 63 -8.06 -12.08 -14.53
CA ASN A 63 -8.16 -12.20 -15.99
C ASN A 63 -6.80 -12.10 -16.68
N LYS A 64 -5.88 -11.30 -16.13
CA LYS A 64 -4.52 -11.14 -16.67
C LYS A 64 -3.62 -12.34 -16.34
N HIS A 65 -3.86 -13.01 -15.22
CA HIS A 65 -3.06 -14.10 -14.69
C HIS A 65 -3.91 -15.34 -14.37
N PRO A 66 -4.57 -15.96 -15.38
CA PRO A 66 -5.56 -17.02 -15.15
C PRO A 66 -4.96 -18.33 -14.62
N ASN A 67 -3.64 -18.53 -14.77
CA ASN A 67 -2.95 -19.75 -14.36
C ASN A 67 -2.24 -19.60 -12.99
N ASP A 68 -2.27 -18.40 -12.39
CA ASP A 68 -1.66 -18.19 -11.08
C ASP A 68 -2.58 -18.78 -10.00
N GLU A 69 -2.01 -19.63 -9.14
CA GLU A 69 -2.76 -20.40 -8.13
C GLU A 69 -3.64 -19.53 -7.22
N CYS A 70 -3.26 -18.27 -7.00
CA CYS A 70 -4.02 -17.32 -6.18
C CYS A 70 -5.37 -16.90 -6.77
N TYR A 71 -5.59 -17.08 -8.08
CA TYR A 71 -6.83 -16.65 -8.76
C TYR A 71 -7.71 -17.81 -9.23
N VAL A 72 -7.29 -19.06 -9.00
CA VAL A 72 -8.04 -20.28 -9.39
C VAL A 72 -9.41 -20.33 -8.70
N PHE A 73 -9.53 -19.76 -7.50
CA PHE A 73 -10.75 -19.75 -6.70
C PHE A 73 -11.73 -18.62 -7.03
N LYS A 74 -11.48 -17.84 -8.10
CA LYS A 74 -12.36 -16.72 -8.48
C LYS A 74 -13.83 -17.14 -8.55
N ASN A 75 -14.11 -18.26 -9.23
CA ASN A 75 -15.48 -18.75 -9.41
C ASN A 75 -16.16 -19.14 -8.08
N GLU A 76 -15.39 -19.61 -7.10
CA GLU A 76 -15.92 -19.95 -5.78
C GLU A 76 -16.27 -18.68 -4.99
N VAL A 77 -15.43 -17.65 -5.07
CA VAL A 77 -15.69 -16.34 -4.47
C VAL A 77 -16.93 -15.70 -5.09
N ASP A 78 -17.09 -15.77 -6.40
CA ASP A 78 -18.27 -15.25 -7.11
C ASP A 78 -19.54 -16.00 -6.69
N SER A 79 -19.47 -17.33 -6.55
CA SER A 79 -20.60 -18.14 -6.07
C SER A 79 -20.96 -17.82 -4.63
N LEU A 80 -19.98 -17.59 -3.75
CA LEU A 80 -20.21 -17.19 -2.37
C LEU A 80 -20.88 -15.81 -2.32
N ALA A 81 -20.39 -14.84 -3.10
CA ALA A 81 -20.98 -13.52 -3.19
C ALA A 81 -22.46 -13.58 -3.63
N ALA A 82 -22.77 -14.40 -4.63
CA ALA A 82 -24.16 -14.64 -5.06
C ALA A 82 -25.02 -15.22 -3.92
N SER A 83 -24.50 -16.18 -3.16
CA SER A 83 -25.23 -16.76 -2.02
C SER A 83 -25.52 -15.75 -0.91
N LEU A 84 -24.61 -14.80 -0.66
CA LEU A 84 -24.83 -13.72 0.31
C LEU A 84 -25.93 -12.78 -0.16
N LEU A 85 -25.98 -12.46 -1.45
CA LEU A 85 -27.07 -11.67 -2.02
C LEU A 85 -28.42 -12.41 -1.90
N GLU A 86 -28.44 -13.73 -2.12
CA GLU A 86 -29.65 -14.55 -1.92
C GLU A 86 -30.12 -14.60 -0.46
N LEU A 87 -29.18 -14.57 0.49
CA LEU A 87 -29.47 -14.47 1.92
C LEU A 87 -29.97 -13.08 2.35
N GLY A 88 -30.00 -12.12 1.42
CA GLY A 88 -30.54 -10.77 1.65
C GLY A 88 -29.51 -9.75 2.13
N PHE A 89 -28.20 -10.03 2.01
CA PHE A 89 -27.18 -9.02 2.29
C PHE A 89 -27.23 -7.92 1.23
N GLU A 90 -27.31 -6.67 1.68
CA GLU A 90 -27.32 -5.48 0.86
C GLU A 90 -25.99 -4.74 0.91
N LYS A 91 -25.85 -3.76 0.01
CA LYS A 91 -24.70 -2.88 0.01
C LYS A 91 -24.70 -2.05 1.30
N ASN A 92 -23.58 -2.09 2.03
CA ASN A 92 -23.32 -1.41 3.30
C ASN A 92 -23.94 -2.04 4.56
N ASP A 93 -24.38 -3.31 4.47
CA ASP A 93 -24.67 -4.14 5.66
C ASP A 93 -23.42 -4.41 6.52
#